data_AF-A0A950EYX6-F1
#
_entry.id   AF-A0A950EYX6-F1
#
_cell.length_a   1.000
_cell.length_b   1.000
_cell.length_c   1.000
_cell.angle_alpha   90.00
_cell.angle_beta   90.00
_cell.angle_gamma   90.00
#
_symmetry.space_group_name_H-M   'P 1'
#
loop_
_entity.id
_entity.type
_entity.pdbx_description
1 polymer ?
#
loop_
_entity_poly.entity_id
_entity_poly.type
_entity_poly.pdbx_seq_one_letter_code
_entity_poly.pdbx_strand_id
1 'polypeptide(L)'
;MPGHQTPIYALRLGNYRYPHMKLQIQPWENEAGFMLSVNTHDQVAGLDVGAADAQAFRELQAENQRLKEAIEQAWDDAVLPTFLRYLREYIQKQSRDVADPRGQSPSAEVPTDLPPRA
;
A
#
# COMPACT_ATOMS: atom_id res chain seq x y z
N MET A 1 16.69 3.04 18.11
CA MET A 1 17.04 4.48 17.99
C MET A 1 15.83 5.22 17.45
N PRO A 2 15.39 6.32 18.06
CA PRO A 2 14.26 7.10 17.56
C PRO A 2 14.71 7.89 16.31
N GLY A 3 13.93 7.84 15.21
CA GLY A 3 14.03 8.84 14.13
C GLY A 3 14.48 8.40 12.73
N HIS A 4 14.48 7.11 12.36
CA HIS A 4 14.62 6.75 10.94
C HIS A 4 13.30 7.01 10.19
N GLN A 5 12.98 8.28 9.96
CA GLN A 5 11.99 8.63 8.94
C GLN A 5 12.65 8.37 7.59
N THR A 6 12.49 7.16 7.08
CA THR A 6 12.96 6.80 5.75
C THR A 6 12.29 7.74 4.74
N PRO A 7 13.06 8.45 3.89
CA PRO A 7 12.54 9.55 3.10
C PRO A 7 11.49 9.09 2.09
N ILE A 8 10.46 9.92 1.89
CA ILE A 8 9.48 9.74 0.81
C ILE A 8 9.98 10.53 -0.40
N TYR A 9 10.13 9.85 -1.53
CA TYR A 9 10.49 10.50 -2.79
C TYR A 9 9.23 10.77 -3.61
N ALA A 10 9.13 11.98 -4.16
CA ALA A 10 8.03 12.37 -5.03
C ALA A 10 8.58 12.89 -6.36
N LEU A 11 8.37 12.13 -7.43
CA LEU A 11 8.78 12.49 -8.79
C LEU A 11 7.57 13.02 -9.55
N ARG A 12 7.76 14.10 -10.31
CA ARG A 12 6.69 14.63 -11.16
C ARG A 12 6.47 13.70 -12.34
N LEU A 13 5.27 13.15 -12.46
CA LEU A 13 4.82 12.45 -13.66
C LEU A 13 4.21 13.47 -14.63
N GLY A 14 3.27 14.26 -14.12
CA GLY A 14 2.45 15.17 -14.91
C GLY A 14 1.63 14.46 -15.98
N ASN A 15 0.55 15.09 -16.42
CA ASN A 15 -0.11 14.74 -17.67
C ASN A 15 -0.53 16.03 -18.39
N TYR A 16 -0.93 15.90 -19.66
CA TYR A 16 -1.28 17.05 -20.51
C TYR A 16 -2.38 17.95 -19.89
N ARG A 17 -3.32 17.35 -19.14
CA ARG A 17 -4.45 18.05 -18.50
C ARG A 17 -4.15 18.44 -17.05
N TYR A 18 -3.22 17.75 -16.38
CA TYR A 18 -2.87 17.97 -14.98
C TYR A 18 -1.38 17.81 -14.72
N PRO A 19 -0.61 18.91 -14.69
CA PRO A 19 0.84 18.86 -14.60
C PRO A 19 1.37 18.46 -13.21
N HIS A 20 0.50 18.39 -12.19
CA HIS A 20 0.90 18.22 -10.78
C HIS A 20 0.81 16.76 -10.28
N MET A 21 0.49 15.80 -11.14
CA MET A 21 0.51 14.37 -10.81
C MET A 21 1.93 13.92 -10.43
N LYS A 22 2.05 13.13 -9.37
CA LYS A 22 3.34 12.67 -8.83
C LYS A 22 3.37 11.15 -8.68
N LEU A 23 4.52 10.56 -8.99
CA LEU A 23 4.93 9.26 -8.50
C LEU A 23 5.45 9.44 -7.08
N GLN A 24 4.92 8.68 -6.14
CA GLN A 24 5.36 8.63 -4.75
C GLN A 24 6.04 7.29 -4.49
N ILE A 25 7.26 7.34 -3.96
CA ILE A 25 8.01 6.19 -3.46
C ILE A 25 8.09 6.36 -1.95
N GLN A 26 7.41 5.49 -1.22
CA GLN A 26 7.39 5.54 0.23
C GLN A 26 7.91 4.22 0.82
N PRO A 27 8.52 4.28 2.01
CA PRO A 27 8.91 3.07 2.74
C PRO A 27 7.70 2.20 3.03
N TRP A 28 7.85 0.88 2.91
CA TRP A 28 6.77 -0.06 3.18
C TRP A 28 7.32 -1.39 3.70
N GLU A 29 6.55 -2.06 4.55
CA GLU A 29 6.91 -3.37 5.12
C GLU A 29 6.59 -4.50 4.11
N ASN A 30 7.32 -4.53 2.99
CA ASN A 30 7.31 -5.62 2.00
C ASN A 30 8.74 -6.06 1.66
N GLU A 31 8.90 -7.11 0.84
CA GLU A 31 10.22 -7.60 0.42
C GLU A 31 11.05 -6.54 -0.32
N ALA A 32 10.41 -5.62 -1.02
CA ALA A 32 11.07 -4.53 -1.73
C ALA A 32 11.54 -3.38 -0.81
N GLY A 33 10.99 -3.27 0.41
CA GLY A 33 11.24 -2.18 1.37
C GLY A 33 10.60 -0.84 1.00
N PHE A 34 9.86 -0.76 -0.11
CA PHE A 34 9.18 0.45 -0.56
C PHE A 34 7.93 0.12 -1.38
N MET A 35 7.09 1.14 -1.59
CA MET A 35 5.87 1.07 -2.37
C MET A 35 5.79 2.24 -3.34
N LEU A 36 5.41 1.94 -4.57
CA LEU A 36 5.09 2.89 -5.63
C LEU A 36 3.59 3.22 -5.61
N SER A 37 3.26 4.50 -5.72
CA SER A 37 1.88 4.99 -5.77
C SER A 37 1.78 6.24 -6.64
N VAL A 38 0.66 6.41 -7.36
CA VAL A 38 0.37 7.66 -8.07
C VAL A 38 -0.45 8.58 -7.18
N ASN A 39 0.05 9.79 -6.95
CA ASN A 39 -0.63 10.85 -6.21
C ASN A 39 -1.15 11.91 -7.19
N THR A 40 -2.47 12.02 -7.27
CA THR A 40 -3.15 12.93 -8.21
C THR A 40 -3.39 14.33 -7.64
N HIS A 41 -3.23 14.57 -6.33
CA HIS A 41 -3.36 15.87 -5.63
C HIS A 41 -4.52 16.78 -6.09
N ASP A 42 -5.55 16.19 -6.68
CA ASP A 42 -6.73 16.83 -7.26
C ASP A 42 -7.96 16.69 -6.35
N GLN A 43 -7.79 16.04 -5.20
CA GLN A 43 -8.78 15.96 -4.13
C GLN A 43 -8.69 17.17 -3.19
N VAL A 44 -8.78 18.38 -3.74
CA VAL A 44 -8.87 19.59 -2.92
C VAL A 44 -10.28 19.63 -2.30
N ALA A 45 -10.42 19.08 -1.11
CA ALA A 45 -11.63 19.21 -0.30
C ALA A 45 -11.86 20.70 0.01
N GLY A 46 -12.93 21.29 -0.51
CA GLY A 46 -13.34 22.65 -0.19
C GLY A 46 -13.09 23.72 -1.27
N LEU A 47 -12.78 23.33 -2.50
CA LEU A 47 -12.76 24.27 -3.62
C LEU A 47 -14.22 24.60 -3.97
N ASP A 48 -14.68 25.80 -3.59
CA ASP A 48 -15.97 26.39 -4.00
C ASP A 48 -15.87 26.79 -5.48
N VAL A 49 -15.77 25.78 -6.33
CA VAL A 49 -15.77 25.96 -7.78
C VAL A 49 -17.22 26.19 -8.17
N GLY A 50 -17.52 27.37 -8.70
CA GLY A 50 -18.86 27.69 -9.18
C GLY A 50 -19.41 26.61 -10.13
N ALA A 51 -20.73 26.55 -10.31
CA ALA A 51 -21.41 25.44 -10.99
C ALA A 51 -20.84 25.07 -12.38
N ALA A 52 -20.30 26.05 -13.13
CA ALA A 52 -19.68 25.82 -14.44
C ALA A 52 -18.30 25.12 -14.34
N ASP A 53 -17.47 25.53 -13.38
CA ASP A 53 -16.13 24.98 -13.20
C ASP A 53 -16.14 23.64 -12.45
N ALA A 54 -17.19 23.38 -11.67
CA ALA A 54 -17.39 22.11 -10.97
C ALA A 54 -17.47 20.90 -11.94
N GLN A 55 -18.03 21.09 -13.14
CA GLN A 55 -18.10 20.00 -14.12
C GLN A 55 -16.73 19.70 -14.74
N ALA A 56 -16.00 20.74 -15.16
CA ALA A 56 -14.65 20.59 -15.68
C ALA A 56 -13.70 19.98 -14.63
N PHE A 57 -13.87 20.34 -13.36
CA PHE A 57 -13.09 19.77 -12.26
C PHE A 57 -13.41 18.28 -12.02
N ARG A 58 -14.69 17.88 -12.08
CA ARG A 58 -15.07 16.46 -12.02
C ARG A 58 -14.48 15.66 -13.17
N GLU A 59 -14.51 16.21 -14.39
CA GLU A 59 -13.91 15.56 -15.56
C GLU A 59 -12.39 15.41 -15.43
N LEU A 60 -11.72 16.43 -14.87
CA LEU A 60 -10.29 16.38 -14.56
C LEU A 60 -9.97 15.29 -13.52
N GLN A 61 -10.74 15.21 -12.44
CA GLN A 61 -10.58 14.18 -11.41
C GLN A 61 -10.80 12.77 -11.99
N ALA A 62 -11.83 12.59 -12.81
CA ALA A 62 -12.10 11.31 -13.45
C ALA A 62 -10.95 10.88 -14.38
N GLU A 63 -10.40 11.81 -15.16
CA GLU A 63 -9.27 11.52 -16.05
C GLU A 63 -7.97 11.24 -15.28
N ASN A 64 -7.71 11.99 -14.21
CA ASN A 64 -6.57 11.74 -13.33
C ASN A 64 -6.67 10.39 -12.62
N GLN A 65 -7.87 10.01 -12.16
CA GLN A 65 -8.12 8.70 -11.57
C GLN A 65 -7.90 7.58 -12.58
N ARG A 66 -8.43 7.72 -13.81
CA ARG A 66 -8.22 6.76 -14.90
C ARG A 66 -6.73 6.59 -15.22
N LEU A 67 -5.97 7.69 -15.28
CA LEU A 67 -4.53 7.65 -15.52
C LEU A 67 -3.77 6.97 -14.37
N LYS A 68 -4.14 7.30 -13.12
CA LYS A 68 -3.60 6.64 -11.93
C LYS A 68 -3.78 5.13 -12.01
N GLU A 69 -5.00 4.66 -12.27
CA GLU A 69 -5.31 3.24 -12.36
C GLU A 69 -4.54 2.56 -13.49
N ALA A 70 -4.46 3.18 -14.67
CA ALA A 70 -3.71 2.64 -15.79
C ALA A 70 -2.20 2.51 -15.50
N ILE A 71 -1.61 3.49 -14.81
CA ILE A 71 -0.19 3.47 -14.41
C ILE A 71 0.04 2.39 -13.35
N GLU A 72 -0.80 2.34 -12.32
CA GLU A 72 -0.67 1.34 -11.25
C GLU A 72 -0.89 -0.09 -11.77
N GLN A 73 -1.80 -0.28 -12.73
CA GLN A 73 -1.98 -1.57 -13.41
C GLN A 73 -0.76 -1.96 -14.26
N ALA A 74 -0.22 -1.03 -15.04
CA ALA A 74 1.00 -1.29 -15.82
C ALA A 74 2.20 -1.65 -14.92
N TRP A 75 2.27 -1.06 -13.72
CA TRP A 75 3.27 -1.44 -12.72
C TRP A 75 2.99 -2.80 -12.09
N ASP A 76 1.73 -3.18 -11.81
CA ASP A 76 1.38 -4.53 -11.35
C ASP A 76 1.77 -5.60 -12.37
N ASP A 77 1.45 -5.36 -13.65
CA ASP A 77 1.80 -6.25 -14.77
C ASP A 77 3.33 -6.40 -14.94
N ALA A 78 4.08 -5.33 -14.63
CA ALA A 78 5.54 -5.31 -14.62
C ALA A 78 6.16 -5.85 -13.32
N VAL A 79 5.35 -6.38 -12.39
CA VAL A 79 5.82 -6.98 -11.12
C VAL A 79 6.50 -5.95 -10.19
N LEU A 80 6.10 -4.69 -10.28
CA LEU A 80 6.60 -3.63 -9.39
C LEU A 80 5.83 -3.58 -8.06
N PRO A 81 6.45 -3.07 -6.98
CA PRO A 81 5.83 -3.04 -5.66
C PRO A 81 4.78 -1.91 -5.56
N THR A 82 3.56 -2.19 -6.01
CA THR A 82 2.41 -1.30 -5.92
C THR A 82 1.51 -1.62 -4.71
N PHE A 83 0.64 -0.68 -4.36
CA PHE A 83 -0.36 -0.90 -3.30
C PHE A 83 -1.32 -2.06 -3.62
N LEU A 84 -1.77 -2.18 -4.88
CA LEU A 84 -2.68 -3.24 -5.30
C LEU A 84 -2.05 -4.62 -5.12
N ARG A 85 -0.77 -4.75 -5.46
CA ARG A 85 -0.02 -5.98 -5.26
C ARG A 85 0.08 -6.36 -3.78
N TYR A 86 0.46 -5.39 -2.94
CA TYR A 86 0.51 -5.59 -1.50
C TYR A 86 -0.85 -6.04 -0.93
N LEU A 87 -1.95 -5.42 -1.36
CA LEU A 87 -3.30 -5.79 -0.92
C LEU A 87 -3.65 -7.23 -1.32
N ARG A 88 -3.30 -7.65 -2.55
CA ARG A 88 -3.49 -9.02 -3.05
C ARG A 88 -2.70 -10.03 -2.22
N GLU A 89 -1.43 -9.76 -1.96
CA GLU A 89 -0.55 -10.61 -1.14
C GLU A 89 -1.05 -10.70 0.32
N TYR A 90 -1.49 -9.58 0.89
CA TYR A 90 -2.06 -9.52 2.24
C TYR A 90 -3.33 -10.37 2.38
N ILE A 91 -4.29 -10.23 1.46
CA ILE A 91 -5.53 -11.02 1.45
C ILE A 91 -5.22 -12.52 1.31
N GLN A 92 -4.28 -12.89 0.44
CA GLN A 92 -3.86 -14.29 0.27
C GLN A 92 -3.21 -14.85 1.53
N LYS A 93 -2.37 -14.06 2.22
CA LYS A 93 -1.76 -14.46 3.49
C LYS A 93 -2.81 -14.69 4.57
N GLN A 94 -3.76 -13.75 4.74
CA GLN A 94 -4.84 -13.92 5.72
C GLN A 94 -5.74 -15.13 5.41
N SER A 95 -6.03 -15.38 4.13
CA SER A 95 -6.82 -16.55 3.73
C SER A 95 -6.11 -17.88 4.02
N ARG A 96 -4.77 -17.91 3.97
CA ARG A 96 -3.96 -19.08 4.34
C ARG A 96 -3.90 -19.28 5.86
N ASP A 97 -3.72 -18.21 6.62
CA ASP A 97 -3.68 -18.27 8.09
C ASP A 97 -5.03 -18.74 8.68
N VAL A 98 -6.16 -18.37 8.05
CA VAL A 98 -7.50 -18.85 8.46
C VAL A 98 -7.76 -20.31 8.03
N ALA A 99 -7.10 -20.79 6.97
CA ALA A 99 -7.27 -22.15 6.45
C ALA A 99 -6.41 -23.21 7.14
N ASP A 100 -5.47 -22.83 8.03
CA ASP A 100 -4.68 -23.77 8.83
C ASP A 100 -5.09 -23.77 10.33
N PRO A 101 -6.06 -24.63 10.73
CA PRO A 101 -6.44 -24.77 12.13
C PRO A 101 -5.52 -25.71 12.94
N ARG A 102 -4.33 -26.11 12.46
CA ARG A 102 -3.48 -27.11 13.14
C ARG A 102 -2.08 -26.63 13.57
N GLY A 103 -1.86 -25.32 13.66
CA GLY A 103 -0.57 -24.72 14.05
C GLY A 103 -0.53 -24.04 15.43
N GLN A 104 -0.70 -24.79 16.53
CA GLN A 104 -0.35 -24.41 17.92
C GLN A 104 -0.53 -25.66 18.82
N SER A 105 0.39 -26.19 19.63
CA SER A 105 1.73 -25.81 20.11
C SER A 105 2.43 -27.10 20.63
N PRO A 106 3.77 -27.14 20.80
CA PRO A 106 4.47 -28.32 21.31
C PRO A 106 4.08 -28.64 22.76
N SER A 107 3.79 -29.92 23.02
CA SER A 107 3.62 -30.49 24.36
C SER A 107 4.78 -30.08 25.27
N ALA A 108 4.46 -29.37 26.35
CA ALA A 108 5.37 -29.27 27.49
C ALA A 108 5.38 -30.64 28.18
N GLU A 109 6.30 -31.51 27.79
CA GLU A 109 6.74 -32.61 28.66
C GLU A 109 7.34 -31.98 29.92
N VAL A 110 6.66 -32.15 31.04
CA VAL A 110 7.16 -31.79 32.36
C VAL A 110 8.22 -32.81 32.75
N PRO A 111 9.50 -32.42 32.94
CA PRO A 111 10.50 -33.34 33.46
C PRO A 111 10.18 -33.61 34.93
N THR A 112 9.77 -34.84 35.24
CA THR A 112 9.71 -35.34 36.61
C THR A 112 11.13 -35.72 37.02
N ASP A 113 11.79 -34.87 37.80
CA ASP A 113 13.00 -35.29 38.52
C ASP A 113 13.04 -34.65 39.91
N LEU A 114 12.63 -35.43 40.90
CA LEU A 114 12.74 -35.14 42.33
C LEU A 114 13.61 -36.27 42.91
N PRO A 115 14.83 -35.98 43.41
CA PRO A 115 15.74 -37.02 43.86
C PRO A 115 15.29 -37.66 45.19
N PRO A 116 15.73 -38.90 45.49
CA PRO A 116 15.25 -39.66 46.64
C PRO A 116 15.91 -39.26 47.97
N ARG A 117 15.02 -39.11 48.97
CA ARG A 117 15.08 -39.33 50.43
C ARG A 117 16.42 -39.45 51.17
N ALA A 118 16.43 -38.85 52.36
CA ALA A 118 16.82 -39.54 53.60
C ALA A 118 15.71 -39.33 54.64
#